data_AF-A0AAN9NJ16-F1
#
_entry.id   AF-A0AAN9NJ16-F1
#
_cell.length_a   1.000
_cell.length_b   1.000
_cell.length_c   1.000
_cell.angle_alpha   90.00
_cell.angle_beta   90.00
_cell.angle_gamma   90.00
#
_symmetry.space_group_name_H-M   'P 1'
#
loop_
_entity.id
_entity.type
_entity.pdbx_description
1 polymer ?
#
loop_
_entity_poly.entity_id
_entity_poly.type
_entity_poly.pdbx_seq_one_letter_code
_entity_poly.pdbx_strand_id
1 'polypeptide(L)'
;MWASTQNDSLKQKMTSLVAGLSACQEKIGTGYLSAFPSEFLDRVEAIQEVWAPYYTIHKILAGLLDQYTFAGNSQALKVVTGMVDYFYNRVQNGDSKHIFLAQLFDKPCFLGLLAVQANDIADMHANTHIPIVVGSQRRYEITGDSLYKDTGTFFMETINSSHSYATGGTSVNEFWY
;
A
#
# COMPACT_ATOMS: atom_id res chain seq x y z
N MET A 1 15.02 11.67 1.58
CA MET A 1 15.70 12.93 2.00
C MET A 1 17.07 12.67 2.61
N TRP A 2 17.20 11.96 3.74
CA TRP A 2 18.52 11.69 4.33
C TRP A 2 19.49 11.01 3.35
N ALA A 3 19.08 9.98 2.62
CA ALA A 3 19.95 9.29 1.67
C ALA A 3 20.58 10.22 0.60
N SER A 4 19.89 11.32 0.25
CA SER A 4 20.36 12.30 -0.74
C SER A 4 21.24 13.40 -0.14
N THR A 5 21.10 13.70 1.15
CA THR A 5 21.77 14.84 1.79
C THR A 5 22.79 14.45 2.86
N GLN A 6 22.73 13.21 3.35
CA GLN A 6 23.52 12.68 4.46
C GLN A 6 23.46 13.56 5.73
N ASN A 7 22.36 14.26 5.94
CA ASN A 7 22.20 15.19 7.08
C ASN A 7 21.99 14.44 8.41
N ASP A 8 22.93 14.59 9.35
CA ASP A 8 22.90 13.88 10.63
C ASP A 8 21.68 14.22 11.51
N SER A 9 21.20 15.47 11.48
CA SER A 9 19.99 15.84 12.23
C SER A 9 18.76 15.07 11.73
N LEU A 10 18.66 14.85 10.41
CA LEU A 10 17.61 14.00 9.84
C LEU A 10 17.78 12.54 10.26
N LYS A 11 19.02 12.03 10.25
CA LYS A 11 19.33 10.66 10.70
C LYS A 11 18.91 10.43 12.15
N GLN A 12 19.19 11.38 13.03
CA GLN A 12 18.80 11.33 14.43
C GLN A 12 17.27 11.30 14.57
N LYS A 13 16.56 12.24 13.92
CA LYS A 13 15.10 12.33 14.00
C LYS A 13 14.40 11.07 13.49
N MET A 14 14.80 10.56 12.32
CA MET A 14 14.19 9.36 11.75
C MET A 14 14.48 8.10 12.59
N THR A 15 15.68 8.00 13.18
CA THR A 15 16.04 6.90 14.08
C THR A 15 15.20 6.94 15.36
N SER A 16 15.06 8.11 15.99
CA SER A 16 14.23 8.29 17.17
C SER A 16 12.75 7.99 16.91
N LEU A 17 12.24 8.34 15.73
CA LEU A 17 10.88 8.01 15.33
C LEU A 17 10.68 6.48 15.26
N VAL A 18 11.59 5.76 14.60
CA VAL A 18 11.53 4.28 14.53
C VAL A 18 11.63 3.66 15.92
N ALA A 19 12.47 4.19 16.81
CA ALA A 19 12.57 3.70 18.18
C ALA A 19 11.25 3.85 18.95
N GLY A 20 10.55 4.99 18.78
CA GLY A 20 9.22 5.19 19.35
C GLY A 20 8.18 4.20 18.82
N LEU A 21 8.16 3.99 17.49
CA LEU A 21 7.28 3.00 16.87
C LEU A 21 7.56 1.57 17.35
N SER A 22 8.84 1.20 17.48
CA SER A 22 9.27 -0.09 18.02
C SER A 22 8.76 -0.28 19.44
N ALA A 23 8.91 0.72 20.31
CA ALA A 23 8.43 0.63 21.69
C ALA A 23 6.90 0.46 21.76
N CYS A 24 6.15 1.14 20.89
CA CYS A 24 4.70 0.96 20.79
C CYS A 24 4.34 -0.47 20.34
N GLN A 25 4.96 -0.98 19.27
CA GLN A 25 4.68 -2.32 18.76
C GLN A 25 5.03 -3.40 19.78
N GLU A 26 6.17 -3.26 20.48
CA GLU A 26 6.59 -4.16 21.55
C GLU A 26 5.59 -4.15 22.72
N LYS A 27 5.05 -2.97 23.07
CA LYS A 27 4.03 -2.85 24.11
C LYS A 27 2.70 -3.49 23.72
N ILE A 28 2.31 -3.41 22.45
CA ILE A 28 1.12 -4.09 21.90
C ILE A 28 1.34 -5.60 21.90
N GLY A 29 2.55 -6.06 21.56
CA GLY A 29 2.97 -7.46 21.72
C GLY A 29 2.44 -8.42 20.65
N THR A 30 1.73 -7.94 19.62
CA THR A 30 1.14 -8.79 18.56
C THR A 30 1.80 -8.64 17.19
N GLY A 31 2.77 -7.72 17.05
CA GLY A 31 3.30 -7.29 15.75
C GLY A 31 2.45 -6.22 15.06
N TYR A 32 1.20 -5.99 15.50
CA TYR A 32 0.38 -4.89 15.01
C TYR A 32 0.96 -3.53 15.40
N LEU A 33 0.89 -2.57 14.48
CA LEU A 33 1.29 -1.19 14.72
C LEU A 33 0.42 -0.23 13.91
N SER A 34 -0.36 0.58 14.62
CA SER A 34 -1.06 1.74 14.06
C SER A 34 -1.52 2.67 15.19
N ALA A 35 -2.03 3.86 14.84
CA ALA A 35 -2.64 4.79 15.80
C ALA A 35 -4.14 4.51 16.07
N PHE A 36 -4.71 3.51 15.41
CA PHE A 36 -6.08 3.05 15.59
C PHE A 36 -6.08 1.58 16.04
N PRO A 37 -7.17 1.08 16.65
CA PRO A 37 -7.22 -0.30 17.13
C PRO A 37 -7.48 -1.27 15.96
N SER A 38 -7.00 -2.52 16.06
CA SER A 38 -7.09 -3.54 15.01
C SER A 38 -8.52 -3.80 14.50
N GLU A 39 -9.52 -3.49 15.31
CA GLU A 39 -10.96 -3.61 15.07
C GLU A 39 -11.44 -2.78 13.89
N PHE A 40 -10.68 -1.76 13.48
CA PHE A 40 -10.97 -1.03 12.24
C PHE A 40 -10.72 -1.91 11.01
N LEU A 41 -9.80 -2.88 11.08
CA LEU A 41 -9.60 -3.87 10.02
C LEU A 41 -10.80 -4.84 9.98
N ASP A 42 -11.29 -5.26 11.14
CA ASP A 42 -12.50 -6.11 11.24
C ASP A 42 -13.70 -5.42 10.57
N ARG A 43 -13.86 -4.11 10.76
CA ARG A 43 -14.90 -3.32 10.09
C ARG A 43 -14.76 -3.35 8.56
N VAL A 44 -13.56 -3.16 8.02
CA VAL A 44 -13.36 -3.27 6.57
C VAL A 44 -13.73 -4.66 6.06
N GLU A 45 -13.29 -5.70 6.76
CA GLU A 45 -13.55 -7.09 6.39
C GLU A 45 -15.03 -7.46 6.50
N ALA A 46 -15.77 -6.80 7.39
CA ALA A 46 -17.22 -6.88 7.52
C ALA A 46 -17.97 -5.92 6.58
N ILE A 47 -17.29 -5.20 5.69
CA ILE A 47 -17.86 -4.21 4.77
C ILE A 47 -18.65 -3.12 5.53
N GLN A 48 -18.10 -2.71 6.67
CA GLN A 48 -18.62 -1.63 7.48
C GLN A 48 -17.78 -0.37 7.24
N GLU A 49 -18.45 0.78 7.21
CA GLU A 49 -17.80 2.07 7.03
C GLU A 49 -16.70 2.25 8.07
N VAL A 50 -15.49 2.64 7.64
CA VAL A 50 -14.37 3.02 8.49
C VAL A 50 -13.33 3.74 7.63
N TRP A 51 -12.62 4.70 8.21
CA TRP A 51 -11.76 5.57 7.42
C TRP A 51 -10.42 4.91 7.07
N ALA A 52 -10.37 4.28 5.89
CA ALA A 52 -9.16 3.87 5.16
C ALA A 52 -8.02 3.23 6.00
N PRO A 53 -8.28 2.23 6.86
CA PRO A 53 -7.25 1.69 7.76
C PRO A 53 -6.10 1.01 6.99
N TYR A 54 -6.40 0.24 5.94
CA TYR A 54 -5.36 -0.36 5.09
C TYR A 54 -4.53 0.69 4.31
N TYR A 55 -5.12 1.85 4.01
CA TYR A 55 -4.34 2.97 3.47
C TYR A 55 -3.31 3.44 4.50
N THR A 56 -3.69 3.65 5.75
CA THR A 56 -2.75 4.05 6.79
C THR A 56 -1.66 3.00 7.04
N ILE A 57 -2.02 1.72 7.08
CA ILE A 57 -1.07 0.62 7.27
C ILE A 57 -0.01 0.59 6.17
N HIS A 58 -0.37 0.70 4.89
CA HIS A 58 0.63 0.59 3.83
C HIS A 58 1.62 1.76 3.86
N LYS A 59 1.24 2.95 4.36
CA LYS A 59 2.18 4.07 4.56
C LYS A 59 3.21 3.77 5.64
N ILE A 60 2.78 3.15 6.74
CA ILE A 60 3.68 2.73 7.82
C ILE A 60 4.65 1.66 7.31
N LEU A 61 4.13 0.64 6.61
CA LEU A 61 4.95 -0.43 6.02
C LEU A 61 5.99 0.13 5.04
N ALA A 62 5.57 0.96 4.09
CA ALA A 62 6.46 1.58 3.11
C ALA A 62 7.53 2.44 3.79
N GLY A 63 7.13 3.28 4.75
CA GLY A 63 8.07 4.14 5.49
C GLY A 63 9.12 3.35 6.28
N LEU A 64 8.73 2.26 6.96
CA LEU A 64 9.68 1.40 7.68
C LEU A 64 10.59 0.62 6.73
N LEU A 65 10.06 0.13 5.61
CA LEU A 65 10.88 -0.51 4.59
C LEU A 65 11.91 0.46 4.01
N ASP A 66 11.53 1.72 3.76
CA ASP A 66 12.44 2.76 3.28
C ASP A 66 13.54 3.09 4.31
N GLN A 67 13.22 3.11 5.62
CA GLN A 67 14.21 3.29 6.67
C GLN A 67 15.30 2.21 6.63
N TYR A 68 14.93 0.97 6.32
CA TYR A 68 15.89 -0.11 6.16
C TYR A 68 16.63 -0.01 4.82
N THR A 69 15.91 0.03 3.71
CA THR A 69 16.47 -0.01 2.35
C THR A 69 17.42 1.14 2.09
N PHE A 70 17.03 2.37 2.46
CA PHE A 70 17.84 3.55 2.16
C PHE A 70 18.82 3.90 3.27
N ALA A 71 18.57 3.49 4.51
CA ALA A 71 19.32 3.98 5.67
C ALA A 71 19.88 2.91 6.60
N GLY A 72 19.72 1.63 6.25
CA GLY A 72 20.27 0.49 7.00
C GLY A 72 19.71 0.36 8.42
N ASN A 73 18.54 0.93 8.72
CA ASN A 73 17.96 0.86 10.05
C ASN A 73 17.36 -0.55 10.29
N SER A 74 18.12 -1.42 10.96
CA SER A 74 17.72 -2.79 11.26
C SER A 74 16.53 -2.89 12.23
N GLN A 75 16.35 -1.91 13.12
CA GLN A 75 15.16 -1.85 13.98
C GLN A 75 13.90 -1.62 13.14
N ALA A 76 13.97 -0.76 12.11
CA ALA A 76 12.84 -0.56 11.20
C ALA A 76 12.47 -1.87 10.46
N LEU A 77 13.48 -2.65 10.03
CA LEU A 77 13.25 -3.97 9.43
C LEU A 77 12.54 -4.93 10.41
N LYS A 78 12.95 -4.95 11.68
CA LYS A 78 12.30 -5.76 12.71
C LYS A 78 10.82 -5.37 12.87
N VAL A 79 10.54 -4.06 12.94
CA VAL A 79 9.17 -3.55 13.10
C VAL A 79 8.29 -3.90 11.90
N VAL A 80 8.76 -3.65 10.67
CA VAL A 80 7.98 -3.94 9.46
C VAL A 80 7.76 -5.45 9.29
N THR A 81 8.73 -6.29 9.65
CA THR A 81 8.57 -7.75 9.62
C THR A 81 7.48 -8.19 10.59
N GLY A 82 7.48 -7.67 11.82
CA GLY A 82 6.42 -7.95 12.80
C GLY A 82 5.02 -7.52 12.31
N MET A 83 4.92 -6.41 11.59
CA MET A 83 3.66 -6.00 10.96
C MET A 83 3.25 -6.98 9.86
N VAL A 84 4.17 -7.35 8.97
CA VAL A 84 3.89 -8.31 7.89
C VAL A 84 3.47 -9.66 8.45
N ASP A 85 4.14 -10.16 9.48
CA ASP A 85 3.77 -11.41 10.17
C ASP A 85 2.37 -11.34 10.77
N TYR A 86 2.00 -10.20 11.38
CA TYR A 86 0.64 -9.98 11.88
C TYR A 86 -0.41 -10.13 10.76
N PHE A 87 -0.22 -9.48 9.62
CA PHE A 87 -1.16 -9.58 8.48
C PHE A 87 -1.13 -10.95 7.81
N TYR A 88 0.04 -11.57 7.70
CA TYR A 88 0.18 -12.92 7.15
C TYR A 88 -0.63 -13.91 8.00
N ASN A 89 -0.44 -13.90 9.32
CA ASN A 89 -1.19 -14.77 10.23
C ASN A 89 -2.69 -14.48 10.18
N ARG A 90 -3.08 -13.20 10.08
CA ARG A 90 -4.48 -12.82 9.89
C ARG A 90 -5.08 -13.48 8.65
N VAL A 91 -4.38 -13.47 7.51
CA VAL A 91 -4.89 -14.06 6.25
C VAL A 91 -4.80 -15.59 6.22
N GLN A 92 -3.74 -16.19 6.76
CA GLN A 92 -3.48 -17.62 6.68
C GLN A 92 -4.41 -18.49 7.52
N ASN A 93 -5.05 -17.94 8.54
CA ASN A 93 -5.89 -18.70 9.47
C ASN A 93 -7.17 -19.29 8.84
N GLY A 94 -7.35 -19.20 7.52
CA GLY A 94 -8.35 -19.97 6.77
C GLY A 94 -9.79 -19.49 6.96
N ASP A 95 -10.03 -18.38 7.68
CA ASP A 95 -11.34 -17.74 7.69
C ASP A 95 -11.62 -17.20 6.29
N SER A 96 -12.71 -17.70 5.71
CA SER A 96 -13.30 -17.24 4.44
C SER A 96 -13.30 -15.70 4.29
N LYS A 97 -13.48 -14.95 5.38
CA LYS A 97 -13.44 -13.48 5.38
C LYS A 97 -12.07 -12.92 5.00
N HIS A 98 -10.98 -13.55 5.44
CA HIS A 98 -9.63 -13.07 5.16
C HIS A 98 -9.12 -13.50 3.78
N ILE A 99 -9.56 -14.65 3.26
CA ILE A 99 -9.31 -15.03 1.86
C ILE A 99 -10.06 -14.06 0.92
N PHE A 100 -11.30 -13.72 1.25
CA PHE A 100 -12.05 -12.70 0.54
C PHE A 100 -11.35 -11.33 0.60
N LEU A 101 -10.79 -10.94 1.75
CA LEU A 101 -9.96 -9.73 1.86
C LEU A 101 -8.75 -9.75 0.91
N ALA A 102 -8.02 -10.87 0.81
CA ALA A 102 -6.90 -10.99 -0.10
C ALA A 102 -7.33 -10.74 -1.57
N GLN A 103 -8.52 -11.22 -1.95
CA GLN A 103 -9.11 -10.95 -3.26
C GLN A 103 -9.60 -9.49 -3.40
N LEU A 104 -10.07 -8.85 -2.32
CA LEU A 104 -10.44 -7.44 -2.33
C LEU A 104 -9.25 -6.51 -2.57
N PHE A 105 -8.03 -6.88 -2.15
CA PHE A 105 -6.83 -6.10 -2.44
C PHE A 105 -6.50 -6.05 -3.93
N ASP A 106 -6.84 -7.10 -4.68
CA ASP A 106 -6.72 -7.12 -6.14
C ASP A 106 -7.78 -6.22 -6.82
N LYS A 107 -8.76 -5.69 -6.07
CA LYS A 107 -9.84 -4.79 -6.55
C LYS A 107 -10.33 -5.15 -7.97
N PRO A 108 -11.09 -6.25 -8.12
CA PRO A 108 -11.55 -6.72 -9.42
C PRO A 108 -12.35 -5.68 -10.21
N CYS A 109 -13.08 -4.79 -9.53
CA CYS A 109 -13.80 -3.67 -10.16
C CYS A 109 -12.88 -2.63 -10.84
N PHE A 110 -11.58 -2.68 -10.62
CA PHE A 110 -10.59 -1.79 -11.22
C PHE A 110 -9.55 -2.58 -12.01
N LEU A 111 -8.78 -3.47 -11.36
CA LEU A 111 -7.78 -4.27 -12.08
C LEU A 111 -8.42 -5.23 -13.08
N GLY A 112 -9.64 -5.73 -12.82
CA GLY A 112 -10.36 -6.57 -13.76
C GLY A 112 -10.75 -5.82 -15.04
N LEU A 113 -11.17 -4.55 -14.93
CA LEU A 113 -11.44 -3.70 -16.10
C LEU A 113 -10.17 -3.48 -16.94
N LEU A 114 -9.08 -3.15 -16.27
CA LEU A 114 -7.79 -2.95 -16.94
C LEU A 114 -7.25 -4.25 -17.57
N ALA A 115 -7.45 -5.39 -16.91
CA ALA A 115 -7.05 -6.71 -17.41
C ALA A 115 -7.78 -7.10 -18.70
N VAL A 116 -9.03 -6.65 -18.89
CA VAL A 116 -9.79 -6.83 -20.14
C VAL A 116 -9.64 -5.66 -21.11
N GLN A 117 -8.67 -4.76 -20.84
CA GLN A 117 -8.39 -3.57 -21.65
C GLN A 117 -9.61 -2.64 -21.82
N ALA A 118 -10.44 -2.52 -20.79
CA ALA A 118 -11.54 -1.59 -20.76
C ALA A 118 -11.11 -0.25 -20.14
N ASN A 119 -11.23 0.83 -20.91
CA ASN A 119 -11.04 2.20 -20.44
C ASN A 119 -12.33 2.73 -19.81
N ASP A 120 -12.63 2.27 -18.60
CA ASP A 120 -13.81 2.67 -17.82
C ASP A 120 -13.39 3.06 -16.39
N ILE A 121 -12.41 3.95 -16.31
CA ILE A 121 -11.83 4.44 -15.04
C ILE A 121 -12.35 5.84 -14.64
N ALA A 122 -13.26 6.41 -15.43
CA ALA A 122 -13.89 7.68 -15.11
C ALA A 122 -14.63 7.61 -13.76
N ASP A 123 -14.69 8.73 -13.06
CA ASP A 123 -15.27 8.87 -11.71
C ASP A 123 -14.59 8.03 -10.62
N MET A 124 -13.49 7.34 -10.92
CA MET A 124 -12.70 6.64 -9.92
C MET A 124 -11.71 7.59 -9.24
N HIS A 125 -11.58 7.44 -7.92
CA HIS A 125 -10.66 8.25 -7.12
C HIS A 125 -9.19 7.90 -7.45
N ALA A 126 -8.47 8.80 -8.09
CA ALA A 126 -7.16 8.54 -8.71
C ALA A 126 -6.12 8.02 -7.71
N ASN A 127 -5.90 8.74 -6.60
CA ASN A 127 -4.88 8.39 -5.61
C ASN A 127 -5.22 7.11 -4.81
N THR A 128 -6.46 6.62 -4.91
CA THR A 128 -6.83 5.31 -4.34
C THR A 128 -6.33 4.21 -5.26
N HIS A 129 -6.45 4.39 -6.57
CA HIS A 129 -6.26 3.37 -7.59
C HIS A 129 -4.81 3.24 -8.09
N ILE A 130 -4.06 4.35 -8.21
CA ILE A 130 -2.66 4.34 -8.66
C ILE A 130 -1.79 3.36 -7.84
N PRO A 131 -1.83 3.35 -6.50
CA PRO A 131 -1.03 2.40 -5.71
C PRO A 131 -1.37 0.93 -5.98
N ILE A 132 -2.59 0.60 -6.38
CA ILE A 132 -2.96 -0.78 -6.75
C ILE A 132 -2.30 -1.19 -8.06
N VAL A 133 -2.20 -0.28 -9.03
CA VAL A 133 -1.45 -0.56 -10.28
C VAL A 133 0.03 -0.76 -9.97
N VAL A 134 0.62 0.05 -9.09
CA VAL A 134 2.01 -0.13 -8.63
C VAL A 134 2.20 -1.50 -7.96
N GLY A 135 1.25 -1.90 -7.10
CA GLY A 135 1.25 -3.22 -6.47
C GLY A 135 1.13 -4.36 -7.48
N SER A 136 0.26 -4.22 -8.49
CA SER A 136 0.11 -5.15 -9.62
C SER A 136 1.42 -5.32 -10.38
N GLN A 137 2.09 -4.23 -10.75
CA GLN A 137 3.39 -4.30 -11.42
C GLN A 137 4.46 -4.96 -10.55
N ARG A 138 4.49 -4.67 -9.24
CA ARG A 138 5.39 -5.34 -8.31
C ARG A 138 5.12 -6.85 -8.23
N ARG A 139 3.86 -7.28 -8.34
CA ARG A 139 3.49 -8.70 -8.40
C ARG A 139 4.00 -9.36 -9.68
N TYR A 140 3.94 -8.68 -10.82
CA TYR A 140 4.58 -9.16 -12.06
C TYR A 140 6.10 -9.34 -11.87
N GLU A 141 6.80 -8.37 -11.30
CA GLU A 141 8.25 -8.46 -11.09
C GLU A 141 8.67 -9.67 -10.24
N ILE A 142 7.80 -10.11 -9.32
CA ILE A 142 8.06 -11.24 -8.42
C ILE A 142 7.63 -12.58 -9.05
N THR A 143 6.49 -12.61 -9.73
CA THR A 143 5.84 -13.86 -10.18
C THR A 143 6.08 -14.19 -11.64
N GLY A 144 6.40 -13.20 -12.47
CA GLY A 144 6.50 -13.32 -13.92
C GLY A 144 5.17 -13.40 -14.67
N ASP A 145 4.03 -13.29 -13.97
CA ASP A 145 2.70 -13.38 -14.59
C ASP A 145 2.40 -12.14 -15.46
N SER A 146 2.33 -12.36 -16.78
CA SER A 146 2.16 -11.31 -17.77
C SER A 146 0.83 -10.57 -17.66
N LEU A 147 -0.21 -11.18 -17.06
CA LEU A 147 -1.49 -10.50 -16.85
C LEU A 147 -1.29 -9.19 -16.09
N TYR A 148 -0.50 -9.20 -15.02
CA TYR A 148 -0.24 -8.02 -14.20
C TYR A 148 0.61 -6.98 -14.92
N LYS A 149 1.52 -7.43 -15.79
CA LYS A 149 2.32 -6.56 -16.67
C LYS A 149 1.39 -5.82 -17.63
N ASP A 150 0.60 -6.56 -18.39
CA ASP A 150 -0.28 -6.05 -19.44
C ASP A 150 -1.33 -5.10 -18.85
N THR A 151 -1.88 -5.45 -17.69
CA THR A 151 -2.83 -4.61 -16.93
C THR A 151 -2.24 -3.23 -16.60
N GLY A 152 -1.00 -3.15 -16.10
CA GLY A 152 -0.39 -1.87 -15.78
C GLY A 152 0.13 -1.12 -17.01
N THR A 153 0.54 -1.82 -18.07
CA THR A 153 0.85 -1.19 -19.36
C THR A 153 -0.38 -0.50 -19.94
N PHE A 154 -1.52 -1.21 -19.98
CA PHE A 154 -2.79 -0.65 -20.45
C PHE A 154 -3.26 0.55 -19.61
N PHE A 155 -3.08 0.50 -18.29
CA PHE A 155 -3.34 1.66 -17.43
C PHE A 155 -2.51 2.88 -17.83
N MET A 156 -1.20 2.72 -18.05
CA MET A 156 -0.35 3.83 -18.47
C MET A 156 -0.73 4.38 -19.84
N GLU A 157 -1.09 3.52 -20.79
CA GLU A 157 -1.61 3.94 -22.09
C GLU A 157 -2.91 4.74 -21.96
N THR A 158 -3.83 4.27 -21.11
CA THR A 158 -5.10 4.95 -20.81
C THR A 158 -4.88 6.34 -20.22
N ILE A 159 -4.02 6.45 -19.21
CA ILE A 159 -3.69 7.72 -18.57
C ILE A 159 -3.06 8.69 -19.58
N ASN A 160 -2.08 8.24 -20.36
CA ASN A 160 -1.36 9.09 -21.30
C ASN A 160 -2.21 9.53 -22.50
N SER A 161 -3.17 8.70 -22.93
CA SER A 161 -3.98 8.97 -24.12
C SER A 161 -5.23 9.80 -23.84
N SER A 162 -5.80 9.72 -22.64
CA SER A 162 -7.14 10.28 -22.36
C SER A 162 -7.30 10.99 -21.02
N HIS A 163 -6.45 10.74 -20.01
CA HIS A 163 -6.65 11.24 -18.64
C HIS A 163 -5.44 12.00 -18.10
N SER A 164 -4.74 12.75 -18.97
CA SER A 164 -3.60 13.59 -18.57
C SER A 164 -3.79 15.02 -19.08
N TYR A 165 -3.58 15.98 -18.19
CA TYR A 165 -3.49 17.40 -18.54
C TYR A 165 -2.09 17.74 -19.05
N ALA A 166 -1.94 18.90 -19.69
CA ALA A 166 -0.66 19.37 -20.23
C ALA A 166 0.47 19.47 -19.17
N THR A 167 0.12 19.59 -17.89
CA THR A 167 1.07 19.62 -16.76
C THR A 167 1.51 18.24 -16.28
N GLY A 168 0.93 17.15 -16.81
CA GLY A 168 1.16 15.77 -16.38
C GLY A 168 0.32 15.33 -15.18
N GLY A 169 -0.50 16.22 -14.59
CA GLY A 169 -1.52 15.83 -13.63
C GLY A 169 -2.67 15.07 -14.31
N THR A 170 -3.39 14.23 -13.57
CA THR A 170 -4.39 13.32 -14.16
C THR A 170 -5.81 13.47 -13.61
N SER A 171 -6.02 14.14 -12.46
CA SER A 171 -7.33 14.19 -11.79
C SER A 171 -7.73 15.61 -11.37
N VAL A 172 -9.04 15.80 -11.18
CA VAL A 172 -9.65 17.00 -10.60
C VAL A 172 -10.50 16.57 -9.41
N ASN A 173 -10.43 17.30 -8.30
CA ASN A 173 -11.14 16.95 -7.06
C ASN A 173 -10.93 15.49 -6.61
N GLU A 174 -9.74 14.93 -6.87
CA GLU A 174 -9.34 13.54 -6.58
C GLU A 174 -9.86 12.46 -7.55
N PHE A 175 -10.65 12.80 -8.57
CA PHE A 175 -11.25 11.85 -9.51
C PHE A 175 -10.75 12.02 -10.95
N TRP A 176 -10.73 10.92 -11.69
CA TRP A 176 -10.51 10.91 -13.15
C TRP A 176 -11.78 11.29 -13.91
N TYR A 177 -11.62 12.04 -15.00
CA TYR A 177 -12.68 12.50 -15.91
C TYR A 177 -12.24 12.35 -17.36
#